data_AF-A0A529N6H4-F1
#
_entry.id   AF-A0A529N6H4-F1
#
_cell.length_a   1.000
_cell.length_b   1.000
_cell.length_c   1.000
_cell.angle_alpha   90.00
_cell.angle_beta   90.00
_cell.angle_gamma   90.00
#
_symmetry.space_group_name_H-M   'P 1'
#
loop_
_entity.id
_entity.type
_entity.pdbx_description
1 polymer ?
#
loop_
_entity_poly.entity_id
_entity_poly.type
_entity_poly.pdbx_seq_one_letter_code
_entity_poly.pdbx_strand_id
1 'polypeptide(L)' 'LPVAHRMAAALDATLVETGISRLVIDCNRPLDAPDLVPPISETTVIPGNAGLSDKQRARRIDLSWRPFHDTIA' A
#
# COMPACT_ATOMS: atom_id res chain seq x y z
N LEU A 1 14.04 -2.08 0.19
CA LEU A 1 14.07 -1.80 1.66
C LEU A 1 15.38 -2.33 2.30
N PRO A 2 16.45 -1.51 2.50
CA PRO A 2 17.79 -2.05 2.79
C PRO A 2 17.91 -2.91 4.05
N VAL A 3 17.24 -2.53 5.14
CA VAL A 3 17.23 -3.31 6.39
C VAL A 3 16.45 -4.61 6.19
N ALA A 4 15.26 -4.56 5.60
CA ALA A 4 14.42 -5.73 5.38
C ALA A 4 15.10 -6.80 4.50
N HIS A 5 15.79 -6.40 3.42
CA HIS A 5 16.55 -7.36 2.59
C HIS A 5 17.67 -8.05 3.37
N ARG A 6 18.41 -7.29 4.21
CA ARG A 6 19.48 -7.88 5.04
C ARG A 6 18.93 -8.82 6.09
N MET A 7 17.79 -8.47 6.70
CA MET A 7 17.10 -9.33 7.66
C MET A 7 16.61 -10.62 7.01
N ALA A 8 15.99 -10.54 5.83
CA ALA A 8 15.53 -11.70 5.08
C ALA A 8 16.68 -12.66 4.73
N ALA A 9 17.82 -12.12 4.26
CA ALA A 9 19.01 -12.92 4.00
C ALA A 9 19.62 -13.55 5.28
N ALA A 10 19.67 -12.80 6.38
CA ALA A 10 20.23 -13.29 7.65
C ALA A 10 19.36 -14.36 8.33
N LEU A 11 18.04 -14.33 8.08
CA LEU A 11 17.07 -15.24 8.69
C LEU A 11 16.66 -16.39 7.76
N ASP A 12 17.19 -16.45 6.53
CA ASP A 12 16.71 -17.36 5.46
C ASP A 12 15.18 -17.30 5.30
N ALA A 13 14.65 -16.08 5.29
CA ALA A 13 13.22 -15.80 5.30
C ALA A 13 12.76 -15.14 4.01
N THR A 14 11.51 -15.40 3.62
CA THR A 14 10.86 -14.72 2.50
C THR A 14 10.55 -13.26 2.86
N LEU A 15 10.91 -12.33 1.98
CA LEU A 15 10.50 -10.93 2.05
C LEU A 15 9.41 -10.66 1.01
N VAL A 16 8.24 -10.22 1.47
CA VAL A 16 7.19 -9.65 0.62
C VAL A 16 7.21 -8.14 0.82
N GLU A 17 7.39 -7.37 -0.25
CA GLU A 17 7.38 -5.90 -0.21
C GLU A 17 6.41 -5.32 -1.26
N THR A 18 5.83 -4.17 -0.95
CA THR A 18 5.01 -3.43 -1.90
C THR A 18 5.90 -2.79 -2.98
N GLY A 19 5.52 -2.91 -4.25
CA GLY A 19 6.25 -2.30 -5.38
C GLY A 19 5.88 -0.84 -5.69
N ILE A 20 4.94 -0.24 -4.95
CA ILE A 20 4.44 1.11 -5.18
C ILE A 20 4.34 1.90 -3.87
N SER A 21 4.24 3.23 -3.97
CA SER A 21 4.11 4.11 -2.81
C SER A 21 2.80 3.90 -2.06
N ARG A 22 2.86 3.95 -0.73
CA ARG A 22 1.67 3.96 0.16
C ARG A 22 0.70 5.11 -0.12
N LEU A 23 1.14 6.17 -0.80
CA LEU A 23 0.27 7.28 -1.21
C LEU A 23 -0.66 6.88 -2.37
N VAL A 24 -0.33 5.84 -3.13
CA VAL A 24 -1.26 5.27 -4.13
C VAL A 24 -2.32 4.45 -3.41
N ILE A 25 -1.90 3.54 -2.53
CA ILE A 25 -2.76 2.80 -1.61
C ILE A 25 -1.91 2.23 -0.48
N ASP A 26 -2.35 2.37 0.76
CA ASP A 26 -1.62 1.88 1.92
C ASP A 26 -1.98 0.42 2.20
N CYS A 27 -1.08 -0.50 1.87
CA CYS A 27 -1.28 -1.93 2.11
C CYS A 27 -1.24 -2.31 3.61
N ASN A 28 -0.95 -1.39 4.52
CA ASN A 28 -1.02 -1.61 5.97
C ASN A 28 -2.30 -1.03 6.60
N ARG A 29 -3.34 -0.79 5.78
CA ARG A 29 -4.65 -0.33 6.20
C ARG A 29 -5.74 -1.33 5.80
N PRO A 30 -6.79 -1.53 6.63
CA PRO A 30 -7.94 -2.32 6.23
C PRO A 30 -8.72 -1.60 5.12
N LEU A 31 -9.54 -2.36 4.37
CA LEU A 31 -10.26 -1.86 3.20
C LEU A 31 -11.33 -0.81 3.51
N ASP A 32 -11.72 -0.61 4.77
CA ASP A 32 -12.69 0.39 5.23
C ASP A 32 -12.02 1.62 5.85
N ALA A 33 -10.69 1.62 5.97
CA ALA A 33 -9.96 2.76 6.53
C ALA A 33 -10.15 4.03 5.68
N PRO A 34 -10.44 5.18 6.30
CA PRO A 34 -10.58 6.45 5.60
C PRO A 34 -9.27 6.92 4.96
N ASP A 35 -8.13 6.47 5.50
CA ASP A 35 -6.78 6.78 5.03
C ASP A 35 -6.16 5.64 4.19
N LEU A 36 -6.94 4.66 3.72
CA LEU A 36 -6.46 3.64 2.76
C LEU A 36 -5.84 4.28 1.52
N VAL A 37 -6.41 5.40 1.08
CA VAL A 37 -5.88 6.24 0.01
C VAL A 37 -5.89 7.68 0.52
N PRO A 38 -4.79 8.17 1.14
CA PRO A 38 -4.82 9.41 1.90
C PRO A 38 -4.91 10.63 0.98
N PRO A 39 -5.89 11.54 1.15
CA PRO A 39 -5.96 12.78 0.36
C PRO A 39 -4.92 13.82 0.81
N ILE A 40 -4.37 13.67 2.01
CA ILE A 40 -3.35 14.55 2.60
C ILE A 40 -2.31 13.66 3.29
N SER A 41 -1.02 13.94 3.06
CA SER A 41 0.09 13.38 3.82
C SER A 41 0.66 14.49 4.70
N GLU A 42 0.43 14.40 6.02
CA GLU A 42 0.79 15.44 6.98
C GLU A 42 0.18 16.80 6.59
N THR A 43 0.99 17.72 6.07
CA THR A 43 0.57 19.05 5.62
C THR A 43 0.46 19.18 4.10
N THR A 44 0.80 18.11 3.36
CA THR A 44 0.84 18.11 1.90
C THR A 44 -0.40 17.47 1.32
N VAL A 45 -1.18 18.24 0.55
CA VAL A 45 -2.31 17.71 -0.22
C VAL A 45 -1.79 16.79 -1.33
N ILE A 46 -2.50 15.70 -1.59
CA ILE A 46 -2.24 14.77 -2.68
C ILE A 46 -3.37 14.93 -3.71
N PRO A 47 -3.21 15.78 -4.74
CA PRO A 47 -4.31 16.11 -5.66
C PRO A 47 -4.90 14.88 -6.36
N GLY A 48 -4.06 13.89 -6.68
CA GLY A 48 -4.49 12.64 -7.31
C GLY A 48 -5.36 11.73 -6.42
N ASN A 49 -5.53 12.06 -5.14
CA ASN A 49 -6.36 11.31 -4.18
C ASN A 49 -7.62 12.07 -3.77
N ALA A 50 -7.83 13.29 -4.26
CA ALA A 50 -9.04 14.06 -3.97
C ALA A 50 -10.25 13.48 -4.73
N GLY A 51 -11.39 13.31 -4.03
CA GLY A 51 -12.68 12.98 -4.66
C GLY A 51 -12.69 11.67 -5.46
N LEU A 52 -11.92 10.66 -5.03
CA LEU A 52 -11.88 9.38 -5.73
C LEU A 52 -13.26 8.70 -5.73
N SER A 53 -13.67 8.25 -6.91
CA SER A 53 -14.82 7.35 -7.06
C SER A 53 -14.50 5.95 -6.53
N ASP A 54 -15.55 5.18 -6.22
CA ASP A 54 -15.43 3.79 -5.81
C ASP A 54 -14.69 2.94 -6.85
N LYS A 55 -14.88 3.23 -8.15
CA LYS A 55 -14.17 2.53 -9.24
C LYS A 55 -12.67 2.80 -9.22
N GLN A 56 -12.25 4.04 -8.96
CA GLN A 56 -10.83 4.38 -8.86
C GLN A 56 -10.20 3.77 -7.60
N ARG A 57 -10.96 3.72 -6.49
CA ARG A 57 -10.55 3.04 -5.26
C ARG A 57 -10.39 1.54 -5.48
N ALA A 58 -11.37 0.88 -6.10
CA ALA A 58 -11.34 -0.54 -6.44
C ALA A 58 -10.13 -0.87 -7.34
N ARG A 59 -9.85 -0.05 -8.35
CA ARG A 59 -8.67 -0.23 -9.21
C ARG A 59 -7.36 -0.25 -8.41
N ARG A 60 -7.22 0.59 -7.39
CA ARG A 60 -6.02 0.63 -6.54
C ARG A 60 -5.94 -0.61 -5.64
N ILE A 61 -7.09 -1.06 -5.12
CA ILE A 61 -7.18 -2.30 -4.35
C ILE A 61 -6.68 -3.47 -5.18
N ASP A 62 -7.21 -3.64 -6.38
CA ASP A 62 -6.85 -4.76 -7.26
C ASP A 62 -5.41 -4.63 -7.80
N LEU A 63 -4.89 -3.41 -7.91
CA LEU A 63 -3.51 -3.17 -8.36
C LEU A 63 -2.45 -3.59 -7.33
N SER A 64 -2.69 -3.39 -6.03
CA SER A 64 -1.64 -3.56 -5.02
C SER A 64 -2.12 -4.13 -3.69
N TRP A 65 -3.25 -3.68 -3.15
CA TRP A 65 -3.70 -4.14 -1.83
C TRP A 65 -4.01 -5.64 -1.86
N ARG A 66 -4.83 -6.08 -2.83
CA ARG A 66 -5.24 -7.47 -2.98
C ARG A 66 -4.04 -8.39 -3.28
N PRO A 67 -3.23 -8.17 -4.32
CA PRO A 67 -2.09 -9.05 -4.59
C PRO A 67 -1.07 -9.09 -3.45
N PHE A 68 -0.86 -8.00 -2.70
CA PHE A 68 0.02 -8.01 -1.53
C PHE A 68 -0.52 -8.93 -0.42
N HIS A 69 -1.78 -8.79 -0.04
CA HIS A 69 -2.38 -9.61 1.02
C HIS A 69 -2.56 -11.07 0.59
N ASP A 70 -2.94 -11.32 -0.68
CA ASP A 70 -3.05 -12.66 -1.24
C ASP A 70 -1.70 -13.39 -1.27
N THR A 71 -0.58 -12.65 -1.38
CA THR A 71 0.79 -13.24 -1.33
C THR A 71 1.21 -13.62 0.09
N ILE A 72 0.65 -12.98 1.11
CA ILE A 72 0.99 -13.21 2.53
C ILE A 72 0.10 -14.28 3.17
N ALA A 73 -1.12 -14.47 2.66
CA ALA A 73 -2.15 -15.36 3.20
C ALA A 73 -1.81 -16.86 3.10
#